data_AF-A0A327J870-F1
#
_entry.id   AF-A0A327J870-F1
#
_cell.length_a   1.000
_cell.length_b   1.000
_cell.length_c   1.000
_cell.angle_alpha   90.00
_cell.angle_beta   90.00
_cell.angle_gamma   90.00
#
_symmetry.space_group_name_H-M   'P 1'
#
loop_
_entity.id
_entity.type
_entity.pdbx_description
1 polymer ?
#
loop_
_entity_poly.entity_id
_entity_poly.type
_entity_poly.pdbx_seq_one_letter_code
_entity_poly.pdbx_strand_id
1 'polypeptide(L)' 'MNQILDAIKAYFKGVRTEWGKISWPERKTVIFETCSVIVIVFVFTLAIYIMDLLFKGLLSLIK' A
#
# COMPACT_ATOMS: atom_id res chain seq x y z
N MET A 1 -37.93 14.58 -2.90
CA MET A 1 -37.71 13.16 -3.29
C MET A 1 -37.04 13.04 -4.67
N ASN A 2 -37.61 13.61 -5.73
CA ASN A 2 -37.08 13.43 -7.10
C ASN A 2 -35.71 14.11 -7.35
N GLN A 3 -35.48 15.32 -6.81
CA GLN A 3 -34.21 16.02 -7.02
C GLN A 3 -32.98 15.32 -6.41
N ILE A 4 -33.16 14.61 -5.29
CA ILE A 4 -32.08 13.83 -4.66
C ILE A 4 -31.74 12.59 -5.51
N LEU A 5 -32.76 11.94 -6.06
CA LEU A 5 -32.57 10.79 -6.96
C LEU A 5 -31.84 11.19 -8.25
N ASP A 6 -32.15 12.36 -8.80
CA ASP A 6 -31.48 12.88 -10.00
C ASP A 6 -30.04 13.29 -9.71
N ALA A 7 -29.77 13.89 -8.55
CA ALA A 7 -28.41 14.22 -8.10
C ALA A 7 -27.54 12.96 -7.91
N ILE A 8 -28.08 11.90 -7.31
CA ILE A 8 -27.38 10.62 -7.15
C ILE A 8 -27.07 9.98 -8.51
N LYS A 9 -28.04 9.98 -9.44
CA LYS A 9 -27.81 9.49 -10.80
C LYS A 9 -26.72 10.26 -11.53
N ALA A 10 -26.70 11.59 -11.39
CA ALA A 10 -25.67 12.44 -11.97
C ALA A 10 -24.29 12.14 -11.37
N TYR A 11 -24.21 11.95 -10.05
CA TYR A 11 -22.99 11.58 -9.36
C TYR A 11 -22.43 10.23 -9.84
N PHE A 12 -23.24 9.17 -9.89
CA PHE A 12 -22.80 7.86 -10.38
C PHE A 12 -22.38 7.89 -11.84
N LYS A 13 -23.06 8.69 -12.67
CA LYS A 13 -22.65 8.92 -14.06
C LYS A 13 -21.27 9.59 -14.11
N GLY A 14 -21.03 10.61 -13.27
CA GLY A 14 -19.73 11.26 -13.13
C GLY A 14 -18.63 10.30 -12.69
N VAL A 15 -18.87 9.51 -11.63
CA VAL A 15 -17.92 8.50 -11.13
C VAL A 15 -17.58 7.48 -12.22
N ARG A 16 -18.56 7.00 -12.99
CA ARG A 16 -18.32 6.08 -14.10
C ARG A 16 -17.47 6.71 -15.20
N THR A 17 -17.68 8.00 -15.49
CA THR A 17 -16.88 8.74 -16.48
C THR A 17 -15.44 8.91 -16.02
N GLU A 18 -15.19 9.25 -14.75
CA GLU A 18 -13.83 9.36 -14.19
C GLU A 18 -13.13 8.00 -14.11
N TRP A 19 -13.87 6.93 -13.82
CA TRP A 19 -13.33 5.57 -13.80
C TRP A 19 -12.79 5.13 -15.17
N GLY A 20 -13.40 5.62 -16.26
CA GLY A 20 -12.92 5.37 -17.62
C GLY A 20 -11.62 6.10 -17.97
N LYS A 21 -11.22 7.12 -17.19
CA LYS A 21 -9.96 7.85 -17.38
C LYS A 21 -8.79 7.20 -16.63
N ILE A 22 -9.03 6.15 -15.85
CA ILE A 22 -7.99 5.46 -15.10
C ILE A 22 -7.05 4.74 -16.07
N SER A 23 -5.81 5.21 -16.17
CA SER A 23 -4.75 4.53 -16.90
C SER A 23 -4.19 3.40 -16.04
N TRP A 24 -4.68 2.19 -16.25
CA TRP A 24 -4.17 1.02 -15.55
C TRP A 24 -2.73 0.72 -15.96
N PRO A 25 -1.83 0.49 -14.98
CA PRO A 25 -0.44 0.16 -15.27
C PRO A 25 -0.33 -1.20 -15.98
N GLU A 26 0.76 -1.36 -16.73
CA GLU A 26 1.07 -2.63 -17.39
C GLU A 26 1.47 -3.69 -16.35
N ARG A 27 1.22 -4.97 -16.66
CA ARG A 27 1.49 -6.10 -15.76
C ARG A 27 2.92 -6.08 -15.19
N LYS A 28 3.90 -5.68 -16.02
CA LYS A 28 5.31 -5.58 -15.61
C LYS A 28 5.53 -4.52 -14.52
N THR A 29 4.85 -3.38 -14.62
CA THR A 29 4.95 -2.28 -13.64
C THR A 29 4.35 -2.72 -12.31
N VAL A 30 3.19 -3.37 -12.33
CA VAL A 30 2.54 -3.87 -11.11
C VAL A 30 3.43 -4.88 -10.37
N ILE A 31 4.07 -5.79 -11.12
CA ILE A 31 4.99 -6.78 -10.54
C ILE A 31 6.21 -6.07 -9.94
N PHE A 32 6.79 -5.10 -10.65
CA PHE A 32 7.96 -4.36 -10.17
C PHE A 32 7.66 -3.56 -8.90
N GLU A 33 6.53 -2.86 -8.85
CA GLU A 33 6.08 -2.12 -7.66
C GLU A 33 5.83 -3.07 -6.49
N THR A 34 5.16 -4.20 -6.72
CA THR A 34 4.92 -5.21 -5.68
C THR A 34 6.23 -5.81 -5.16
N CYS A 35 7.15 -6.17 -6.05
CA CYS A 35 8.48 -6.67 -5.68
C CYS A 35 9.27 -5.62 -4.90
N SER A 36 9.19 -4.35 -5.28
CA SER A 36 9.86 -3.25 -4.59
C SER A 36 9.39 -3.15 -3.12
N VAL A 37 8.07 -3.23 -2.89
CA VAL A 37 7.52 -3.22 -1.53
C VAL A 37 8.01 -4.43 -0.72
N ILE A 38 8.01 -5.63 -1.32
CA ILE A 38 8.51 -6.85 -0.65
C ILE A 38 9.98 -6.68 -0.21
N VAL A 39 10.83 -6.15 -1.10
CA VAL A 39 12.25 -5.92 -0.80
C VAL A 39 12.41 -4.93 0.36
N ILE A 40 11.67 -3.82 0.33
CA ILE A 40 11.74 -2.80 1.39
C ILE A 40 11.31 -3.40 2.74
N VAL A 41 10.18 -4.11 2.77
CA VAL A 41 9.68 -4.77 3.99
C VAL A 41 10.68 -5.79 4.52
N PHE A 42 11.30 -6.58 3.64
CA PHE A 42 12.33 -7.56 4.02
C PHE A 42 13.54 -6.89 4.67
N VAL A 43 14.04 -5.80 4.08
CA VAL A 43 15.18 -5.04 4.63
C VAL A 43 14.85 -4.48 6.02
N PHE A 44 13.67 -3.86 6.19
CA PHE A 44 13.27 -3.35 7.50
C PHE A 44 13.12 -4.46 8.55
N THR A 45 12.54 -5.60 8.14
CA THR A 45 12.37 -6.76 9.02
C THR A 45 13.74 -7.26 9.49
N LEU A 46 14.70 -7.40 8.58
CA LEU A 46 16.05 -7.84 8.92
C LEU A 46 16.77 -6.83 9.81
N ALA A 47 16.63 -5.53 9.53
CA ALA A 47 17.23 -4.47 10.35
C ALA A 47 16.69 -4.49 11.79
N ILE A 48 15.37 -4.60 11.96
CA ILE A 48 14.73 -4.69 13.28
C ILE A 48 15.18 -5.98 14.00
N TYR A 49 15.22 -7.11 13.29
CA TYR A 49 15.67 -8.38 13.85
C TYR A 49 17.12 -8.32 14.37
N ILE A 50 18.02 -7.67 13.64
CA ILE A 50 19.40 -7.46 14.07
C ILE A 50 19.45 -6.57 15.31
N MET A 51 18.65 -5.50 15.35
CA MET A 51 18.56 -4.64 16.55
C MET A 51 18.08 -5.43 17.77
N ASP A 52 17.07 -6.27 17.62
CA ASP A 52 16.57 -7.13 18.71
C ASP A 52 17.65 -8.08 19.22
N LEU A 53 18.46 -8.67 18.33
CA LEU A 53 19.59 -9.52 18.69
C LEU A 53 20.66 -8.75 19.47
N LEU A 54 21.01 -7.55 19.01
CA LEU A 54 22.00 -6.70 19.67
C LEU A 54 21.51 -6.30 21.08
N PHE A 55 20.26 -5.87 21.22
CA PHE A 55 19.70 -5.53 22.53
C PHE A 55 19.64 -6.74 23.46
N LYS A 56 19.22 -7.92 22.98
CA LYS A 56 19.25 -9.15 23.78
C LYS A 56 20.67 -9.52 24.23
N GLY A 57 21.64 -9.39 23.33
CA GLY A 57 23.05 -9.67 23.64
C GLY A 57 23.64 -8.70 24.67
N LEU A 58 23.38 -7.40 24.51
CA LEU A 58 23.83 -6.36 25.44
C LEU A 58 23.17 -6.50 26.83
N LEU A 59 21.86 -6.76 26.87
CA LEU A 59 21.14 -6.98 28.13
C LEU A 59 21.57 -8.27 28.84
N SER A 60 21.98 -9.30 28.08
CA SER A 60 22.55 -10.52 28.64
C SER A 60 23.95 -10.34 29.23
N LEU A 61 24.65 -9.25 28.90
CA LEU A 61 25.98 -8.91 29.42
C LEU A 61 25.91 -8.07 30.71
N ILE A 62 24.78 -7.38 30.93
CA ILE A 62 24.52 -6.57 32.14
C ILE A 62 23.92 -7.41 33.27
N LYS A 63 23.32 -8.56 32.96
CA LYS A 63 22.78 -9.51 33.94
C LYS A 63 23.80 -10.60 34.26
#